data_AF-A0A4R6V6R8-F1
#
_entry.id   AF-A0A4R6V6R8-F1
#
_cell.length_a   1.000
_cell.length_b   1.000
_cell.length_c   1.000
_cell.angle_alpha   90.00
_cell.angle_beta   90.00
_cell.angle_gamma   90.00
#
_symmetry.space_group_name_H-M   'P 1'
#
loop_
_entity.id
_entity.type
_entity.pdbx_description
1 polymer ?
#
loop_
_entity_poly.entity_id
_entity_poly.type
_entity_poly.pdbx_seq_one_letter_code
_entity_poly.pdbx_strand_id
1 'polypeptide(L)'
;MSASPLLISPNSVLANALLRSIDMLRPRVHAMRPRRIEFVVGTQINGAPHLGTNLVQTTAFLLAKIARREFPVETSVRFGALDNAPYEVILDPETHHAYQATYFHALGKAGVDELIDTYYRAFFDSLSEATATDYALETYTDQQSSPAFRAEFLRTLERLDEIRWWLAPSHGVVHVRVPCPQCGWAEKRADRTKLVHLDEDGARFAAVCLDHGPYEIDVDPENRTYVDLATLYRNLVKERLLMRGNDTLYVMLKGGDWAFGCQLVDGALGALDAPGTRMPIRIFTPQVLAPTGAKLSKSLLRDRGKDALPTDVEPWMIDTTQWPRDTDHYVDALLWLVGELLTDPKHFFRSFTVKELGRIMTNRPADLAQRPRAHEMGIYKRYFDLIASGEKTTEIRVDDSSRKRLKEGDLLRFKCRDEEVLTRITRIARYADFDEMFEHEPVSSVNPTASREDQLRNIREIYPPEREALGVVAIGIELVGL
;
A
#
# COMPACT_ATOMS: atom_id res chain seq x y z
N MET A 1 -2.59 29.55 -18.85
CA MET A 1 -1.19 29.07 -18.74
C MET A 1 -1.04 27.88 -19.68
N SER A 2 0.01 27.85 -20.50
CA SER A 2 0.22 26.88 -21.58
C SER A 2 0.28 25.46 -21.01
N ALA A 3 -0.71 24.63 -21.35
CA ALA A 3 -0.70 23.20 -21.05
C ALA A 3 0.42 22.56 -21.87
N SER A 4 1.55 22.28 -21.21
CA SER A 4 2.56 21.41 -21.79
C SER A 4 1.87 20.06 -22.08
N PRO A 5 1.90 19.52 -23.31
CA PRO A 5 1.26 18.25 -23.63
C PRO A 5 2.13 17.15 -23.04
N LEU A 6 2.10 17.03 -21.71
CA LEU A 6 3.15 16.37 -20.96
C LEU A 6 3.17 14.86 -21.19
N LEU A 7 2.08 14.26 -21.68
CA LEU A 7 1.89 12.82 -21.71
C LEU A 7 1.12 12.38 -22.96
N ILE A 8 1.84 12.10 -24.05
CA ILE A 8 1.29 11.63 -25.34
C ILE A 8 1.29 10.10 -25.34
N SER A 9 0.21 9.47 -24.86
CA SER A 9 -0.25 8.11 -25.22
C SER A 9 -1.30 7.67 -24.18
N PRO A 10 -2.58 8.03 -24.37
CA PRO A 10 -3.64 7.70 -23.42
C PRO A 10 -4.11 6.24 -23.58
N ASN A 11 -4.30 5.53 -22.47
CA ASN A 11 -5.11 4.31 -22.46
C ASN A 11 -6.59 4.70 -22.66
N SER A 12 -7.16 4.47 -23.84
CA SER A 12 -8.48 4.98 -24.22
C SER A 12 -9.65 4.32 -23.50
N VAL A 13 -9.51 3.07 -23.04
CA VAL A 13 -10.63 2.32 -22.44
C VAL A 13 -11.01 2.91 -21.09
N LEU A 14 -10.05 2.97 -20.16
CA LEU A 14 -10.30 3.52 -18.83
C LEU A 14 -10.37 5.05 -18.84
N ALA A 15 -9.63 5.70 -19.75
CA ALA A 15 -9.68 7.16 -19.87
C ALA A 15 -11.05 7.72 -20.25
N ASN A 16 -11.86 6.96 -20.98
CA ASN A 16 -13.20 7.40 -21.36
C ASN A 16 -14.26 6.95 -20.34
N ALA A 17 -13.93 6.00 -19.46
CA ALA A 17 -14.84 5.50 -18.43
C ALA A 17 -14.64 6.17 -17.06
N LEU A 18 -13.47 6.76 -16.80
CA LEU A 18 -13.09 7.34 -15.52
C LEU A 18 -12.85 8.84 -15.65
N LEU A 19 -13.38 9.63 -14.72
CA LEU A 19 -13.01 11.04 -14.58
C LEU A 19 -11.73 11.18 -13.76
N ARG A 20 -11.53 10.31 -12.76
CA ARG A 20 -10.33 10.22 -11.93
C ARG A 20 -9.94 8.78 -11.71
N SER A 21 -8.65 8.50 -11.54
CA SER A 21 -8.16 7.12 -11.37
C SER A 21 -8.78 6.40 -10.16
N ILE A 22 -9.15 7.16 -9.12
CA ILE A 22 -9.79 6.62 -7.92
C ILE A 22 -11.24 6.11 -8.17
N ASP A 23 -11.91 6.59 -9.22
CA ASP A 23 -13.29 6.21 -9.53
C ASP A 23 -13.41 4.71 -9.84
N MET A 24 -12.31 4.02 -10.12
CA MET A 24 -12.27 2.56 -10.26
C MET A 24 -12.78 1.83 -9.00
N LEU A 25 -12.65 2.43 -7.81
CA LEU A 25 -13.17 1.87 -6.56
C LEU A 25 -14.69 2.05 -6.39
N ARG A 26 -15.28 3.03 -7.09
CA ARG A 26 -16.66 3.50 -6.86
C ARG A 26 -17.71 2.39 -6.91
N PRO A 27 -17.70 1.46 -7.89
CA PRO A 27 -18.70 0.37 -7.92
C PRO A 27 -18.67 -0.49 -6.66
N ARG A 28 -17.47 -0.82 -6.15
CA ARG A 28 -17.30 -1.65 -4.95
C ARG A 28 -17.65 -0.90 -3.67
N VAL A 29 -17.28 0.37 -3.58
CA VAL A 29 -17.64 1.22 -2.44
C VAL A 29 -19.16 1.36 -2.33
N HIS A 30 -19.88 1.57 -3.43
CA HIS A 30 -21.36 1.65 -3.39
C HIS A 30 -22.02 0.32 -3.06
N ALA A 31 -21.51 -0.79 -3.61
CA ALA A 31 -22.09 -2.11 -3.38
C ALA A 31 -21.85 -2.62 -1.94
N MET A 32 -20.64 -2.43 -1.40
CA MET A 32 -20.25 -2.96 -0.09
C MET A 32 -20.52 -1.99 1.06
N ARG A 33 -20.54 -0.67 0.81
CA ARG A 33 -20.58 0.39 1.84
C ARG A 33 -19.59 0.13 2.98
N PRO A 34 -18.30 -0.07 2.67
CA PRO A 34 -17.31 -0.50 3.66
C PRO A 34 -17.11 0.57 4.74
N ARG A 35 -16.83 0.16 5.97
CA ARG A 35 -16.41 1.06 7.06
C ARG A 35 -14.97 1.54 6.86
N ARG A 36 -14.14 0.71 6.22
CA ARG A 36 -12.71 0.95 5.97
C ARG A 36 -12.30 0.48 4.57
N ILE A 37 -11.36 1.18 3.94
CA ILE A 37 -10.65 0.73 2.74
C ILE A 37 -9.18 0.52 3.09
N GLU A 38 -8.67 -0.71 2.93
CA GLU A 38 -7.26 -1.02 3.17
C GLU A 38 -6.54 -1.30 1.85
N PHE A 39 -5.49 -0.52 1.58
CA PHE A 39 -4.67 -0.65 0.39
C PHE A 39 -3.51 -1.61 0.68
N VAL A 40 -3.51 -2.77 0.03
CA VAL A 40 -2.56 -3.85 0.31
C VAL A 40 -1.47 -3.88 -0.76
N VAL A 41 -0.22 -3.64 -0.34
CA VAL A 41 0.98 -3.74 -1.19
C VAL A 41 1.92 -4.80 -0.63
N GLY A 42 2.57 -5.58 -1.49
CA GLY A 42 3.50 -6.61 -1.05
C GLY A 42 4.74 -6.71 -1.93
N THR A 43 5.90 -6.85 -1.30
CA THR A 43 7.21 -6.82 -1.97
C THR A 43 8.10 -7.92 -1.41
N GLN A 44 8.88 -8.58 -2.27
CA GLN A 44 9.99 -9.43 -1.84
C GLN A 44 11.12 -8.57 -1.29
N ILE A 45 11.45 -8.76 -0.01
CA ILE A 45 12.47 -7.98 0.68
C ILE A 45 13.88 -8.50 0.39
N ASN A 46 14.31 -8.47 -0.87
CA ASN A 46 15.61 -9.00 -1.30
C ASN A 46 16.71 -7.91 -1.43
N GLY A 47 16.68 -6.93 -0.53
CA GLY A 47 17.54 -5.75 -0.52
C GLY A 47 16.82 -4.46 -0.94
N ALA A 48 17.59 -3.40 -1.21
CA ALA A 48 17.10 -2.06 -1.51
C ALA A 48 16.08 -2.01 -2.66
N PRO A 49 14.91 -1.37 -2.54
CA PRO A 49 13.93 -1.35 -3.61
C PRO A 49 14.43 -0.62 -4.86
N HIS A 50 13.85 -0.95 -6.02
CA HIS A 50 14.02 -0.17 -7.25
C HIS A 50 12.85 0.82 -7.41
N LEU A 51 12.97 1.82 -8.30
CA LEU A 51 11.95 2.86 -8.54
C LEU A 51 10.55 2.28 -8.74
N GLY A 52 10.40 1.24 -9.56
CA GLY A 52 9.10 0.59 -9.78
C GLY A 52 8.42 0.04 -8.51
N THR A 53 9.18 -0.43 -7.53
CA THR A 53 8.64 -0.91 -6.24
C THR A 53 8.10 0.27 -5.43
N ASN A 54 8.91 1.33 -5.28
CA ASN A 54 8.51 2.51 -4.54
C ASN A 54 7.35 3.25 -5.22
N LEU A 55 7.26 3.23 -6.55
CA LEU A 55 6.11 3.74 -7.29
C LEU A 55 4.80 3.06 -6.83
N VAL A 56 4.79 1.73 -6.70
CA VAL A 56 3.61 0.98 -6.23
C VAL A 56 3.26 1.36 -4.78
N GLN A 57 4.28 1.43 -3.92
CA GLN A 57 4.11 1.76 -2.51
C GLN A 57 3.58 3.20 -2.33
N THR A 58 4.21 4.20 -2.95
CA THR A 58 3.75 5.59 -2.96
C THR A 58 2.32 5.72 -3.51
N THR A 59 1.99 4.97 -4.56
CA THR A 59 0.63 4.95 -5.12
C THR A 59 -0.40 4.46 -4.11
N ALA A 60 -0.09 3.45 -3.29
CA ALA A 60 -1.00 2.97 -2.25
C ALA A 60 -1.34 4.08 -1.24
N PHE A 61 -0.34 4.82 -0.75
CA PHE A 61 -0.54 5.94 0.18
C PHE A 61 -1.31 7.10 -0.44
N LEU A 62 -0.99 7.50 -1.69
CA LEU A 62 -1.70 8.57 -2.37
C LEU A 62 -3.15 8.20 -2.67
N LEU A 63 -3.41 6.98 -3.13
CA LEU A 63 -4.78 6.53 -3.36
C LEU A 63 -5.56 6.40 -2.05
N ALA A 64 -4.93 6.00 -0.94
CA ALA A 64 -5.55 6.01 0.38
C ALA A 64 -5.93 7.43 0.83
N LYS A 65 -5.05 8.42 0.63
CA LYS A 65 -5.34 9.84 0.87
C LYS A 65 -6.50 10.34 0.00
N ILE A 66 -6.49 10.02 -1.29
CA ILE A 66 -7.54 10.43 -2.25
C ILE A 66 -8.88 9.75 -1.92
N ALA A 67 -8.87 8.45 -1.63
CA ALA A 67 -10.06 7.67 -1.26
C ALA A 67 -10.73 8.20 0.01
N ARG A 68 -9.94 8.58 1.02
CA ARG A 68 -10.45 9.17 2.26
C ARG A 68 -11.23 10.46 2.02
N ARG A 69 -10.78 11.27 1.06
CA ARG A 69 -11.48 12.50 0.66
C ARG A 69 -12.72 12.19 -0.19
N GLU A 70 -12.63 11.21 -1.06
CA GLU A 70 -13.66 10.92 -2.06
C GLU A 70 -14.85 10.11 -1.52
N PHE A 71 -14.58 9.13 -0.66
CA PHE A 71 -15.58 8.17 -0.17
C PHE A 71 -15.93 8.36 1.32
N PRO A 72 -15.56 9.49 1.93
CA PRO A 72 -15.45 9.71 3.39
C PRO A 72 -15.37 8.46 4.31
N VAL A 73 -14.53 7.48 3.97
CA VAL A 73 -14.29 6.25 4.76
C VAL A 73 -12.89 6.25 5.34
N GLU A 74 -12.68 5.48 6.41
CA GLU A 74 -11.35 5.26 6.96
C GLU A 74 -10.46 4.55 5.93
N THR A 75 -9.21 4.99 5.81
CA THR A 75 -8.24 4.39 4.89
C THR A 75 -6.93 4.08 5.58
N SER A 76 -6.34 2.93 5.24
CA SER A 76 -5.03 2.47 5.72
C SER A 76 -4.24 1.80 4.61
N VAL A 77 -2.94 1.63 4.81
CA VAL A 77 -2.07 0.80 3.97
C VAL A 77 -1.64 -0.45 4.74
N ARG A 78 -1.63 -1.62 4.09
CA ARG A 78 -0.98 -2.82 4.61
C ARG A 78 0.20 -3.19 3.72
N PHE A 79 1.38 -3.27 4.31
CA PHE A 79 2.60 -3.73 3.65
C PHE A 79 2.92 -5.18 4.03
N GLY A 80 2.88 -6.06 3.03
CA GLY A 80 3.35 -7.44 3.15
C GLY A 80 4.82 -7.57 2.77
N ALA A 81 5.70 -7.73 3.76
CA ALA A 81 7.12 -7.97 3.57
C ALA A 81 7.36 -9.47 3.30
N LEU A 82 7.62 -9.83 2.05
CA LEU A 82 7.74 -11.24 1.63
C LEU A 82 9.16 -11.76 1.89
N ASP A 83 9.41 -12.16 3.13
CA ASP A 83 10.65 -12.77 3.63
C ASP A 83 10.81 -14.26 3.23
N ASN A 84 9.79 -14.85 2.58
CA ASN A 84 9.91 -16.11 1.85
C ASN A 84 10.57 -15.97 0.47
N ALA A 85 11.09 -14.79 0.13
CA ALA A 85 11.93 -14.63 -1.05
C ALA A 85 13.14 -15.58 -0.97
N PRO A 86 13.59 -16.16 -2.09
CA PRO A 86 14.81 -16.97 -2.11
C PRO A 86 16.03 -16.10 -1.75
N TYR A 87 16.75 -16.50 -0.70
CA TYR A 87 18.03 -15.90 -0.30
C TYR A 87 19.19 -16.59 -1.03
N GLU A 88 19.22 -17.92 -0.91
CA GLU A 88 20.20 -18.78 -1.55
C GLU A 88 19.48 -19.86 -2.36
N VAL A 89 20.07 -20.22 -3.51
CA VAL A 89 19.58 -21.29 -4.38
C VAL A 89 20.77 -22.13 -4.81
N ILE A 90 20.74 -23.42 -4.48
CA ILE A 90 21.79 -24.39 -4.83
C ILE A 90 21.19 -25.45 -5.75
N LEU A 91 21.98 -25.91 -6.71
CA LEU A 91 21.67 -27.11 -7.50
C LEU A 91 22.40 -28.29 -6.87
N ASP A 92 21.65 -29.33 -6.52
CA ASP A 92 22.23 -30.60 -6.13
C ASP A 92 23.07 -31.16 -7.30
N PRO A 93 24.37 -31.43 -7.10
CA PRO A 93 25.25 -31.92 -8.16
C PRO A 93 24.88 -33.31 -8.67
N GLU A 94 24.20 -34.14 -7.87
CA GLU A 94 23.84 -35.50 -8.25
C GLU A 94 22.47 -35.56 -8.92
N THR A 95 21.47 -34.90 -8.33
CA THR A 95 20.09 -34.99 -8.81
C THR A 95 19.68 -33.83 -9.72
N HIS A 96 20.47 -32.75 -9.77
CA HIS A 96 20.16 -31.49 -10.45
C HIS A 96 18.87 -30.79 -9.97
N HIS A 97 18.30 -31.23 -8.85
CA HIS A 97 17.20 -30.52 -8.22
C HIS A 97 17.70 -29.23 -7.58
N ALA A 98 16.94 -28.14 -7.78
CA ALA A 98 17.24 -26.87 -7.15
C ALA A 98 16.64 -26.83 -5.74
N TYR A 99 17.43 -26.43 -4.76
CA TYR A 99 17.02 -26.17 -3.38
C TYR A 99 17.16 -24.69 -3.06
N GLN A 100 16.32 -24.18 -2.16
CA GLN A 100 16.37 -22.79 -1.71
C GLN A 100 16.27 -22.68 -0.19
N ALA A 101 16.98 -21.69 0.34
CA ALA A 101 16.75 -21.14 1.67
C ALA A 101 16.12 -19.76 1.50
N THR A 102 15.11 -19.44 2.30
CA THR A 102 14.45 -18.13 2.25
C THR A 102 15.23 -17.09 3.05
N TYR A 103 14.95 -15.80 2.86
CA TYR A 103 15.49 -14.74 3.74
C TYR A 103 15.18 -14.99 5.22
N PHE A 104 13.98 -15.49 5.56
CA PHE A 104 13.65 -15.85 6.95
C PHE A 104 14.58 -16.93 7.53
N HIS A 105 14.74 -18.07 6.85
CA HIS A 105 15.64 -19.14 7.29
C HIS A 105 17.12 -18.73 7.32
N ALA A 106 17.56 -17.86 6.40
CA ALA A 106 18.96 -17.42 6.33
C ALA A 106 19.32 -16.38 7.40
N LEU A 107 18.41 -15.44 7.70
CA LEU A 107 18.68 -14.28 8.57
C LEU A 107 18.00 -14.37 9.94
N GLY A 108 17.02 -15.26 10.09
CA GLY A 108 16.12 -15.29 11.23
C GLY A 108 15.23 -14.03 11.31
N LYS A 109 14.39 -13.98 12.35
CA LYS A 109 13.49 -12.84 12.57
C LYS A 109 14.23 -11.51 12.73
N ALA A 110 15.30 -11.48 13.53
CA ALA A 110 16.04 -10.26 13.82
C ALA A 110 16.69 -9.67 12.55
N GLY A 111 17.30 -10.50 11.69
CA GLY A 111 17.89 -10.03 10.46
C GLY A 111 16.86 -9.61 9.40
N VAL A 112 15.68 -10.23 9.38
CA VAL A 112 14.54 -9.75 8.57
C VAL A 112 14.06 -8.38 9.05
N ASP A 113 13.94 -8.19 10.37
CA ASP A 113 13.54 -6.90 10.97
C ASP A 113 14.58 -5.81 10.65
N GLU A 114 15.87 -6.10 10.76
CA GLU A 114 16.96 -5.17 10.37
C GLU A 114 16.90 -4.80 8.88
N LEU A 115 16.60 -5.77 8.00
CA LEU A 115 16.46 -5.53 6.57
C LEU A 115 15.28 -4.61 6.23
N ILE A 116 14.17 -4.78 6.96
CA ILE A 116 13.00 -3.92 6.86
C ILE A 116 13.31 -2.50 7.34
N ASP A 117 13.98 -2.39 8.48
CA ASP A 117 14.36 -1.12 9.09
C ASP A 117 15.29 -0.32 8.16
N THR A 118 16.26 -1.02 7.56
CA THR A 118 17.26 -0.43 6.66
C THR A 118 16.64 0.13 5.39
N TYR A 119 15.70 -0.59 4.77
CA TYR A 119 15.26 -0.26 3.41
C TYR A 119 13.83 0.27 3.29
N TYR A 120 12.97 0.06 4.28
CA TYR A 120 11.54 0.33 4.16
C TYR A 120 11.00 1.25 5.26
N ARG A 121 11.41 1.10 6.52
CA ARG A 121 10.75 1.80 7.64
C ARG A 121 10.75 3.33 7.47
N ALA A 122 11.92 3.95 7.30
CA ALA A 122 12.02 5.40 7.12
C ALA A 122 11.22 5.90 5.89
N PHE A 123 11.20 5.13 4.80
CA PHE A 123 10.43 5.47 3.60
C PHE A 123 8.92 5.42 3.84
N PHE A 124 8.42 4.38 4.51
CA PHE A 124 7.01 4.24 4.84
C PHE A 124 6.55 5.24 5.90
N ASP A 125 7.38 5.55 6.91
CA ASP A 125 7.10 6.57 7.92
C ASP A 125 6.96 7.96 7.27
N SER A 126 7.87 8.29 6.36
CA SER A 126 7.83 9.53 5.59
C SER A 126 6.60 9.61 4.66
N LEU A 127 6.21 8.51 4.00
CA LEU A 127 4.96 8.44 3.23
C LEU A 127 3.71 8.57 4.11
N SER A 128 3.71 7.94 5.28
CA SER A 128 2.63 7.98 6.26
C SER A 128 2.38 9.40 6.72
N GLU A 129 3.44 10.10 7.11
CA GLU A 129 3.40 11.50 7.53
C GLU A 129 2.90 12.40 6.38
N ALA A 130 3.54 12.34 5.21
CA ALA A 130 3.23 13.21 4.09
C ALA A 130 1.81 13.02 3.52
N THR A 131 1.22 11.84 3.74
CA THR A 131 -0.15 11.54 3.27
C THR A 131 -1.19 11.46 4.38
N ALA A 132 -0.78 11.62 5.64
CA ALA A 132 -1.57 11.37 6.83
C ALA A 132 -2.35 10.05 6.73
N THR A 133 -1.65 8.96 6.41
CA THR A 133 -2.24 7.62 6.20
C THR A 133 -1.45 6.58 6.96
N ASP A 134 -2.09 5.96 7.94
CA ASP A 134 -1.47 4.91 8.76
C ASP A 134 -1.17 3.67 7.92
N TYR A 135 -0.11 2.97 8.30
CA TYR A 135 0.23 1.69 7.70
C TYR A 135 0.53 0.61 8.73
N ALA A 136 0.23 -0.63 8.36
CA ALA A 136 0.65 -1.82 9.09
C ALA A 136 1.68 -2.60 8.26
N LEU A 137 2.69 -3.13 8.92
CA LEU A 137 3.69 -4.01 8.33
C LEU A 137 3.49 -5.44 8.84
N GLU A 138 3.54 -6.41 7.94
CA GLU A 138 3.40 -7.82 8.28
C GLU A 138 4.33 -8.65 7.37
N THR A 139 5.16 -9.52 7.94
CA THR A 139 6.00 -10.42 7.13
C THR A 139 5.18 -11.57 6.55
N TYR A 140 5.71 -12.28 5.55
CA TYR A 140 5.08 -13.53 5.12
C TYR A 140 5.14 -14.58 6.23
N THR A 141 6.25 -14.63 6.98
CA THR A 141 6.38 -15.51 8.14
C THR A 141 5.27 -15.27 9.17
N ASP A 142 4.97 -14.01 9.49
CA ASP A 142 3.86 -13.65 10.40
C ASP A 142 2.52 -14.15 9.82
N GLN A 143 2.24 -13.84 8.54
CA GLN A 143 1.01 -14.26 7.86
C GLN A 143 0.81 -15.78 7.91
N GLN A 144 1.80 -16.54 7.44
CA GLN A 144 1.68 -18.00 7.32
C GLN A 144 1.66 -18.70 8.69
N SER A 145 2.19 -18.05 9.73
CA SER A 145 2.14 -18.59 11.09
C SER A 145 0.76 -18.44 11.73
N SER A 146 -0.12 -17.57 11.20
CA SER A 146 -1.44 -17.36 11.79
C SER A 146 -2.36 -18.57 11.59
N PRO A 147 -3.15 -18.96 12.62
CA PRO A 147 -4.12 -20.05 12.48
C PRO A 147 -5.14 -19.81 11.36
N ALA A 148 -5.52 -18.56 11.12
CA ALA A 148 -6.47 -18.21 10.08
C ALA A 148 -5.90 -18.47 8.66
N PHE A 149 -4.64 -18.14 8.43
CA PHE A 149 -3.96 -18.46 7.17
C PHE A 149 -3.80 -19.97 7.00
N ARG A 150 -3.34 -20.67 8.03
CA ARG A 150 -3.13 -22.13 8.00
C ARG A 150 -4.42 -22.88 7.73
N ALA A 151 -5.49 -22.54 8.43
CA ALA A 151 -6.79 -23.11 8.19
C ALA A 151 -7.28 -22.83 6.76
N GLU A 152 -6.99 -21.65 6.19
CA GLU A 152 -7.36 -21.34 4.80
C GLU A 152 -6.52 -22.12 3.80
N PHE A 153 -5.23 -22.25 4.04
CA PHE A 153 -4.35 -23.10 3.26
C PHE A 153 -4.82 -24.57 3.26
N LEU A 154 -5.13 -25.14 4.43
CA LEU A 154 -5.62 -26.52 4.54
C LEU A 154 -6.93 -26.72 3.77
N ARG A 155 -7.91 -25.79 3.89
CA ARG A 155 -9.13 -25.81 3.07
C ARG A 155 -8.85 -25.77 1.57
N THR A 156 -7.80 -25.07 1.13
CA THR A 156 -7.44 -25.08 -0.29
C THR A 156 -6.83 -26.41 -0.76
N LEU A 157 -6.27 -27.23 0.15
CA LEU A 157 -5.78 -28.56 -0.19
C LEU A 157 -6.92 -29.56 -0.47
N GLU A 158 -8.05 -29.44 0.23
CA GLU A 158 -9.25 -30.26 0.00
C GLU A 158 -9.78 -30.14 -1.44
N ARG A 159 -9.54 -28.98 -2.06
CA ARG A 159 -9.97 -28.64 -3.43
C ARG A 159 -8.78 -28.41 -4.37
N LEU A 160 -7.62 -29.01 -4.07
CA LEU A 160 -6.38 -28.77 -4.81
C LEU A 160 -6.54 -29.08 -6.31
N ASP A 161 -7.28 -30.14 -6.65
CA ASP A 161 -7.51 -30.54 -8.05
C ASP A 161 -8.25 -29.48 -8.88
N GLU A 162 -9.10 -28.68 -8.25
CA GLU A 162 -9.86 -27.61 -8.91
C GLU A 162 -9.00 -26.37 -9.18
N ILE A 163 -7.98 -26.14 -8.34
CA ILE A 163 -7.14 -24.94 -8.39
C ILE A 163 -5.77 -25.17 -9.03
N ARG A 164 -5.29 -26.42 -9.13
CA ARG A 164 -3.89 -26.70 -9.49
C ARG A 164 -3.47 -26.15 -10.85
N TRP A 165 -4.36 -26.16 -11.83
CA TRP A 165 -4.08 -25.65 -13.17
C TRP A 165 -4.10 -24.12 -13.25
N TRP A 166 -4.79 -23.47 -12.33
CA TRP A 166 -4.70 -22.01 -12.17
C TRP A 166 -3.37 -21.63 -11.50
N LEU A 167 -2.95 -22.40 -10.51
CA LEU A 167 -1.75 -22.11 -9.71
C LEU A 167 -0.44 -22.57 -10.38
N ALA A 168 -0.48 -23.58 -11.24
CA ALA A 168 0.65 -24.15 -11.96
C ALA A 168 0.24 -24.55 -13.40
N PRO A 169 -0.07 -23.58 -14.29
CA PRO A 169 -0.69 -23.84 -15.58
C PRO A 169 0.11 -24.73 -16.53
N SER A 170 1.44 -24.78 -16.38
CA SER A 170 2.28 -25.56 -17.28
C SER A 170 2.27 -27.07 -16.99
N HIS A 171 1.99 -27.48 -15.76
CA HIS A 171 2.17 -28.88 -15.34
C HIS A 171 1.19 -29.37 -14.27
N GLY A 172 0.40 -28.49 -13.66
CA GLY A 172 -0.58 -28.84 -12.62
C GLY A 172 0.04 -29.25 -11.28
N VAL A 173 1.37 -29.14 -11.12
CA VAL A 173 2.06 -29.42 -9.84
C VAL A 173 2.19 -28.11 -9.07
N VAL A 174 1.39 -27.94 -8.03
CA VAL A 174 1.43 -26.74 -7.20
C VAL A 174 2.60 -26.83 -6.23
N HIS A 175 3.47 -25.81 -6.24
CA HIS A 175 4.63 -25.82 -5.36
C HIS A 175 4.23 -25.39 -3.94
N VAL A 176 4.08 -26.37 -3.06
CA VAL A 176 4.05 -26.21 -1.60
C VAL A 176 5.41 -26.65 -1.09
N ARG A 177 6.14 -25.74 -0.45
CA ARG A 177 7.43 -26.05 0.17
C ARG A 177 7.24 -26.08 1.68
N VAL A 178 7.69 -27.16 2.30
CA VAL A 178 7.74 -27.32 3.76
C VAL A 178 9.19 -27.45 4.17
N PRO A 179 9.91 -26.34 4.46
CA PRO A 179 11.36 -26.38 4.71
C PRO A 179 11.79 -27.40 5.76
N CYS A 180 12.96 -28.01 5.57
CA CYS A 180 13.52 -28.99 6.49
C CYS A 180 13.63 -28.38 7.90
N PRO A 181 13.11 -29.04 8.96
CA PRO A 181 13.14 -28.48 10.31
C PRO A 181 14.56 -28.36 10.90
N GLN A 182 15.56 -29.01 10.29
CA GLN A 182 16.94 -29.00 10.78
C GLN A 182 17.78 -27.87 10.17
N CYS A 183 17.66 -27.61 8.86
CA CYS A 183 18.48 -26.60 8.17
C CYS A 183 17.70 -25.57 7.35
N GLY A 184 16.39 -25.71 7.19
CA GLY A 184 15.57 -24.76 6.44
C GLY A 184 15.66 -24.86 4.91
N TRP A 185 16.39 -25.85 4.36
CA TRP A 185 16.37 -26.11 2.92
C TRP A 185 15.01 -26.66 2.48
N ALA A 186 14.51 -26.14 1.36
CA ALA A 186 13.36 -26.69 0.66
C ALA A 186 13.66 -26.84 -0.83
N GLU A 187 13.15 -27.91 -1.45
CA GLU A 187 13.23 -28.05 -2.90
C GLU A 187 12.44 -26.93 -3.60
N LYS A 188 13.11 -26.15 -4.45
CA LYS A 188 12.58 -24.92 -5.03
C LYS A 188 11.30 -25.12 -5.84
N ARG A 189 11.25 -26.21 -6.62
CA ARG A 189 10.07 -26.60 -7.42
C ARG A 189 9.14 -27.56 -6.70
N ALA A 190 9.53 -28.06 -5.53
CA ALA A 190 8.73 -28.99 -4.75
C ALA A 190 8.25 -30.23 -5.54
N ASP A 191 9.01 -30.66 -6.56
CA ASP A 191 8.68 -31.80 -7.42
C ASP A 191 8.55 -33.11 -6.62
N ARG A 192 9.27 -33.22 -5.50
CA ARG A 192 9.27 -34.36 -4.59
C ARG A 192 8.59 -34.07 -3.25
N THR A 193 7.90 -32.93 -3.12
CA THR A 193 7.02 -32.68 -1.97
C THR A 193 5.64 -33.25 -2.25
N LYS A 194 5.16 -34.15 -1.38
CA LYS A 194 3.90 -34.86 -1.56
C LYS A 194 3.00 -34.66 -0.35
N LEU A 195 1.73 -34.35 -0.60
CA LEU A 195 0.68 -34.46 0.41
C LEU A 195 0.41 -35.96 0.64
N VAL A 196 0.79 -36.46 1.82
CA VAL A 196 0.65 -37.87 2.20
C VAL A 196 -0.74 -38.13 2.77
N HIS A 197 -1.20 -37.21 3.60
CA HIS A 197 -2.46 -37.31 4.33
C HIS A 197 -3.08 -35.93 4.53
N LEU A 198 -4.41 -35.86 4.49
CA LEU A 198 -5.20 -34.67 4.78
C LEU A 198 -6.48 -35.11 5.50
N ASP A 199 -6.73 -34.56 6.68
CA ASP A 199 -7.94 -34.77 7.46
C ASP A 199 -8.37 -33.46 8.17
N GLU A 200 -9.31 -33.58 9.12
CA GLU A 200 -9.84 -32.45 9.89
C GLU A 200 -8.77 -31.81 10.80
N ASP A 201 -7.75 -32.56 11.21
CA ASP A 201 -6.71 -32.12 12.13
C ASP A 201 -5.55 -31.43 11.39
N GLY A 202 -5.28 -31.80 10.12
CA GLY A 202 -4.30 -31.11 9.30
C GLY A 202 -3.81 -31.89 8.09
N ALA A 203 -2.60 -31.57 7.64
CA ALA A 203 -1.96 -32.16 6.48
C ALA A 203 -0.57 -32.70 6.83
N ARG A 204 -0.27 -33.91 6.38
CA ARG A 204 1.09 -34.48 6.42
C ARG A 204 1.76 -34.37 5.06
N PHE A 205 2.97 -33.83 5.03
CA PHE A 205 3.79 -33.75 3.83
C PHE A 205 5.03 -34.62 3.95
N ALA A 206 5.38 -35.32 2.88
CA ALA A 206 6.69 -35.92 2.68
C ALA A 206 7.51 -35.04 1.74
N ALA A 207 8.76 -34.77 2.08
CA ALA A 207 9.67 -33.94 1.30
C ALA A 207 11.11 -34.47 1.38
N VAL A 208 12.00 -33.89 0.58
CA VAL A 208 13.43 -34.26 0.54
C VAL A 208 14.25 -33.02 0.86
N CYS A 209 15.19 -33.14 1.78
CA CYS A 209 16.15 -32.12 2.15
C CYS A 209 17.44 -32.33 1.37
N LEU A 210 18.12 -31.24 1.01
CA LEU A 210 19.45 -31.30 0.39
C LEU A 210 20.45 -32.09 1.25
N ASP A 211 20.55 -31.75 2.55
CA ASP A 211 21.56 -32.35 3.44
C ASP A 211 21.05 -33.57 4.23
N HIS A 212 19.76 -33.59 4.60
CA HIS A 212 19.20 -34.56 5.54
C HIS A 212 18.37 -35.67 4.88
N GLY A 213 18.23 -35.66 3.55
CA GLY A 213 17.45 -36.67 2.83
C GLY A 213 15.93 -36.56 3.09
N PRO A 214 15.17 -37.66 2.92
CA PRO A 214 13.71 -37.67 3.07
C PRO A 214 13.24 -37.38 4.50
N TYR A 215 12.16 -36.62 4.63
CA TYR A 215 11.48 -36.35 5.92
C TYR A 215 9.98 -36.21 5.73
N GLU A 216 9.24 -36.41 6.82
CA GLU A 216 7.82 -36.09 6.92
C GLU A 216 7.60 -34.96 7.92
N ILE A 217 6.57 -34.15 7.68
CA ILE A 217 6.23 -33.03 8.54
C ILE A 217 4.73 -32.73 8.50
N ASP A 218 4.18 -32.45 9.68
CA ASP A 218 2.76 -32.14 9.86
C ASP A 218 2.53 -30.63 9.86
N VAL A 219 1.46 -30.20 9.20
CA VAL A 219 0.97 -28.83 9.13
C VAL A 219 -0.47 -28.83 9.63
N ASP A 220 -0.71 -28.16 10.74
CA ASP A 220 -2.04 -27.94 11.31
C ASP A 220 -2.23 -26.44 11.63
N PRO A 221 -3.46 -26.00 11.99
CA PRO A 221 -3.73 -24.60 12.30
C PRO A 221 -2.92 -24.01 13.47
N GLU A 222 -2.47 -24.84 14.42
CA GLU A 222 -1.93 -24.39 15.71
C GLU A 222 -0.40 -24.59 15.83
N ASN A 223 0.19 -25.50 15.06
CA ASN A 223 1.62 -25.78 15.13
C ASN A 223 2.44 -24.64 14.50
N ARG A 224 3.78 -24.79 14.49
CA ARG A 224 4.71 -23.75 14.02
C ARG A 224 5.46 -24.14 12.76
N THR A 225 5.06 -25.22 12.09
CA THR A 225 5.68 -25.69 10.84
C THR A 225 5.62 -24.60 9.77
N TYR A 226 6.75 -24.23 9.19
CA TYR A 226 6.79 -23.21 8.14
C TYR A 226 6.19 -23.73 6.85
N VAL A 227 5.24 -22.98 6.28
CA VAL A 227 4.69 -23.27 4.94
C VAL A 227 5.13 -22.18 3.98
N ASP A 228 5.90 -22.55 2.96
CA ASP A 228 6.33 -21.67 1.88
C ASP A 228 5.52 -21.93 0.60
N LEU A 229 4.57 -21.03 0.32
CA LEU A 229 3.74 -21.11 -0.88
C LEU A 229 4.36 -20.33 -2.04
N ALA A 230 4.31 -20.93 -3.24
CA ALA A 230 4.64 -20.20 -4.47
C ALA A 230 3.75 -18.95 -4.67
N THR A 231 4.26 -18.04 -5.49
CA THR A 231 3.74 -16.69 -5.69
C THR A 231 2.24 -16.61 -5.94
N LEU A 232 1.68 -17.44 -6.84
CA LEU A 232 0.24 -17.43 -7.14
C LEU A 232 -0.57 -18.03 -5.98
N TYR A 233 -0.10 -19.14 -5.40
CA TYR A 233 -0.81 -19.83 -4.33
C TYR A 233 -0.89 -19.00 -3.05
N ARG A 234 0.21 -18.34 -2.66
CA ARG A 234 0.20 -17.38 -1.56
C ARG A 234 -0.84 -16.26 -1.77
N ASN A 235 -0.95 -15.73 -3.00
CA ASN A 235 -1.95 -14.69 -3.27
C ASN A 235 -3.37 -15.25 -3.16
N LEU A 236 -3.64 -16.47 -3.64
CA LEU A 236 -4.94 -17.11 -3.47
C LEU A 236 -5.34 -17.23 -1.99
N VAL A 237 -4.49 -17.84 -1.16
CA VAL A 237 -4.78 -18.06 0.28
C VAL A 237 -4.98 -16.72 1.00
N LYS A 238 -4.06 -15.78 0.81
CA LYS A 238 -4.17 -14.43 1.39
C LYS A 238 -5.45 -13.73 0.94
N GLU A 239 -5.75 -13.74 -0.36
CA GLU A 239 -6.92 -13.02 -0.88
C GLU A 239 -8.23 -13.66 -0.41
N ARG A 240 -8.32 -15.00 -0.30
CA ARG A 240 -9.48 -15.67 0.32
C ARG A 240 -9.65 -15.30 1.79
N LEU A 241 -8.55 -15.18 2.54
CA LEU A 241 -8.61 -14.77 3.94
C LEU A 241 -9.20 -13.36 4.09
N LEU A 242 -8.78 -12.42 3.23
CA LEU A 242 -9.30 -11.04 3.21
C LEU A 242 -10.80 -10.97 2.86
N MET A 243 -11.34 -11.96 2.16
CA MET A 243 -12.76 -12.01 1.75
C MET A 243 -13.72 -12.43 2.88
N ARG A 244 -13.21 -12.83 4.05
CA ARG A 244 -14.04 -13.30 5.17
C ARG A 244 -14.74 -12.16 5.92
N GLY A 245 -14.14 -10.97 5.94
CA GLY A 245 -14.73 -9.78 6.55
C GLY A 245 -15.74 -9.09 5.62
N ASN A 246 -16.73 -8.41 6.21
CA ASN A 246 -17.72 -7.65 5.44
C ASN A 246 -17.52 -6.12 5.52
N ASP A 247 -16.72 -5.64 6.48
CA ASP A 247 -16.63 -4.21 6.80
C ASP A 247 -15.45 -3.50 6.11
N THR A 248 -14.50 -4.25 5.55
CA THR A 248 -13.30 -3.70 4.92
C THR A 248 -13.27 -4.04 3.44
N LEU A 249 -13.10 -3.01 2.60
CA LEU A 249 -12.79 -3.19 1.18
C LEU A 249 -11.26 -3.24 1.03
N TYR A 250 -10.75 -4.40 0.66
CA TYR A 250 -9.32 -4.58 0.36
C TYR A 250 -9.02 -4.23 -1.09
N VAL A 251 -8.04 -3.34 -1.28
CA VAL A 251 -7.56 -2.89 -2.60
C VAL A 251 -6.14 -3.40 -2.80
N MET A 252 -5.95 -4.37 -3.69
CA MET A 252 -4.63 -4.93 -3.99
C MET A 252 -3.87 -4.01 -4.94
N LEU A 253 -2.76 -3.44 -4.47
CA LEU A 253 -1.87 -2.62 -5.28
C LEU A 253 -0.73 -3.48 -5.83
N LYS A 254 -0.60 -3.49 -7.15
CA LYS A 254 0.38 -4.33 -7.85
C LYS A 254 0.99 -3.57 -9.03
N GLY A 255 2.21 -3.94 -9.40
CA GLY A 255 2.81 -3.45 -10.66
C GLY A 255 2.04 -3.95 -11.88
N GLY A 256 2.09 -3.21 -12.99
CA GLY A 256 1.36 -3.53 -14.22
C GLY A 256 1.55 -4.95 -14.77
N ASP A 257 2.73 -5.56 -14.54
CA ASP A 257 3.01 -6.93 -14.96
C ASP A 257 2.17 -8.00 -14.26
N TRP A 258 1.62 -7.68 -13.08
CA TRP A 258 0.78 -8.61 -12.34
C TRP A 258 -0.62 -8.78 -12.93
N ALA A 259 -1.04 -7.95 -13.88
CA ALA A 259 -2.36 -8.07 -14.51
C ALA A 259 -2.59 -9.49 -15.06
N PHE A 260 -1.58 -10.06 -15.72
CA PHE A 260 -1.64 -11.41 -16.28
C PHE A 260 -1.65 -12.50 -15.19
N GLY A 261 -0.84 -12.34 -14.14
CA GLY A 261 -0.82 -13.28 -13.01
C GLY A 261 -2.13 -13.27 -12.21
N CYS A 262 -2.78 -12.11 -12.08
CA CYS A 262 -4.05 -11.98 -11.39
C CYS A 262 -5.22 -12.67 -12.13
N GLN A 263 -5.16 -12.82 -13.46
CA GLN A 263 -6.14 -13.63 -14.19
C GLN A 263 -6.17 -15.08 -13.67
N LEU A 264 -4.99 -15.64 -13.37
CA LEU A 264 -4.88 -16.98 -12.81
C LEU A 264 -5.36 -17.05 -11.36
N VAL A 265 -5.04 -16.04 -10.54
CA VAL A 265 -5.54 -15.97 -9.15
C VAL A 265 -7.06 -15.84 -9.14
N ASP A 266 -7.65 -15.05 -10.04
CA ASP A 266 -9.11 -14.91 -10.17
C ASP A 266 -9.78 -16.20 -10.62
N GLY A 267 -9.17 -16.93 -11.56
CA GLY A 267 -9.65 -18.25 -11.94
C GLY A 267 -9.63 -19.24 -10.78
N ALA A 268 -8.56 -19.26 -9.98
CA ALA A 268 -8.47 -20.08 -8.78
C ALA A 268 -9.49 -19.67 -7.70
N LEU A 269 -9.72 -18.37 -7.51
CA LEU A 269 -10.75 -17.86 -6.60
C LEU A 269 -12.14 -18.32 -7.06
N GLY A 270 -12.45 -18.19 -8.36
CA GLY A 270 -13.70 -18.65 -8.96
C GLY A 270 -13.89 -20.16 -8.85
N ALA A 271 -12.83 -20.94 -9.07
CA ALA A 271 -12.84 -22.39 -8.88
C ALA A 271 -13.09 -22.82 -7.42
N LEU A 272 -12.87 -21.93 -6.46
CA LEU A 272 -13.21 -22.15 -5.05
C LEU A 272 -14.49 -21.40 -4.62
N ASP A 273 -15.37 -21.09 -5.57
CA ASP A 273 -16.66 -20.43 -5.35
C ASP A 273 -16.58 -19.09 -4.62
N ALA A 274 -15.48 -18.35 -4.83
CA ALA A 274 -15.30 -17.03 -4.23
C ALA A 274 -16.43 -16.08 -4.72
N PRO A 275 -17.22 -15.49 -3.82
CA PRO A 275 -18.33 -14.63 -4.23
C PRO A 275 -17.81 -13.39 -4.94
N GLY A 276 -18.28 -13.15 -6.16
CA GLY A 276 -17.86 -12.03 -7.00
C GLY A 276 -17.94 -10.68 -6.29
N THR A 277 -18.96 -10.47 -5.44
CA THR A 277 -19.17 -9.25 -4.63
C THR A 277 -18.12 -9.02 -3.55
N ARG A 278 -17.35 -10.05 -3.17
CA ARG A 278 -16.27 -9.94 -2.17
C ARG A 278 -14.87 -10.09 -2.76
N MET A 279 -14.74 -10.46 -4.03
CA MET A 279 -13.42 -10.53 -4.68
C MET A 279 -12.66 -9.21 -4.51
N PRO A 280 -11.36 -9.25 -4.13
CA PRO A 280 -10.56 -8.05 -3.98
C PRO A 280 -10.51 -7.24 -5.26
N ILE A 281 -10.62 -5.92 -5.12
CA ILE A 281 -10.35 -5.02 -6.25
C ILE A 281 -8.84 -4.87 -6.40
N ARG A 282 -8.36 -4.78 -7.64
CA ARG A 282 -6.93 -4.61 -7.92
C ARG A 282 -6.69 -3.32 -8.68
N ILE A 283 -5.66 -2.60 -8.29
CA ILE A 283 -5.15 -1.44 -9.01
C ILE A 283 -3.75 -1.78 -9.50
N PHE A 284 -3.58 -1.76 -10.82
CA PHE A 284 -2.30 -1.99 -11.46
C PHE A 284 -1.62 -0.65 -11.75
N THR A 285 -0.47 -0.42 -11.14
CA THR A 285 0.30 0.82 -11.33
C THR A 285 1.03 0.80 -12.68
N PRO A 286 1.43 1.97 -13.19
CA PRO A 286 2.29 2.06 -14.35
C PRO A 286 3.47 1.10 -14.31
N GLN A 287 3.70 0.35 -15.40
CA GLN A 287 4.89 -0.47 -15.53
C GLN A 287 6.08 0.41 -15.91
N VAL A 288 7.19 0.28 -15.19
CA VAL A 288 8.44 0.98 -15.48
C VAL A 288 9.27 0.17 -16.46
N LEU A 289 9.63 0.78 -17.59
CA LEU A 289 10.31 0.16 -18.72
C LEU A 289 11.74 0.68 -18.87
N ALA A 290 12.65 -0.22 -19.21
CA ALA A 290 13.97 0.13 -19.75
C ALA A 290 13.81 0.71 -21.18
N PRO A 291 14.85 1.34 -21.76
CA PRO A 291 14.81 1.85 -23.14
C PRO A 291 14.46 0.80 -24.19
N THR A 292 14.75 -0.47 -23.91
CA THR A 292 14.43 -1.61 -24.78
C THR A 292 12.94 -1.98 -24.78
N GLY A 293 12.12 -1.33 -23.95
CA GLY A 293 10.72 -1.72 -23.70
C GLY A 293 10.56 -2.87 -22.72
N ALA A 294 11.65 -3.48 -22.25
CA ALA A 294 11.60 -4.51 -21.20
C ALA A 294 11.24 -3.91 -19.84
N LYS A 295 10.60 -4.68 -18.96
CA LYS A 295 10.36 -4.28 -17.57
C LYS A 295 11.68 -3.99 -16.86
N LEU A 296 11.76 -2.85 -16.18
CA LEU A 296 12.86 -2.55 -15.26
C LEU A 296 12.89 -3.61 -14.15
N SER A 297 13.97 -4.40 -14.09
CA SER A 297 14.15 -5.43 -13.06
C SER A 297 15.63 -5.59 -12.72
N LYS A 298 15.91 -5.86 -11.44
CA LYS A 298 17.27 -6.10 -10.96
C LYS A 298 17.89 -7.36 -11.57
N SER A 299 17.10 -8.41 -11.77
CA SER A 299 17.58 -9.68 -12.33
C SER A 299 18.08 -9.53 -13.76
N LEU A 300 17.36 -8.79 -14.61
CA LEU A 300 17.76 -8.52 -15.99
C LEU A 300 19.10 -7.77 -16.07
N LEU A 301 19.41 -6.94 -15.08
CA LEU A 301 20.68 -6.22 -15.00
C LEU A 301 21.82 -7.10 -14.49
N ARG A 302 21.54 -8.03 -13.55
CA ARG A 302 22.54 -9.01 -13.09
C ARG A 302 23.04 -9.90 -14.23
N ASP A 303 22.15 -10.30 -15.14
CA ASP A 303 22.49 -11.14 -16.30
C ASP A 303 23.39 -10.41 -17.34
N ARG A 304 23.44 -9.06 -17.31
CA ARG A 304 24.27 -8.23 -18.20
C ARG A 304 25.58 -7.75 -17.58
N GLY A 305 25.85 -8.11 -16.32
CA GLY A 305 27.00 -7.62 -15.54
C GLY A 305 26.67 -6.34 -14.76
N LYS A 306 27.24 -6.19 -13.56
CA LYS A 306 26.92 -5.12 -12.59
C LYS A 306 27.14 -3.69 -13.14
N ASP A 307 27.99 -3.54 -14.15
CA ASP A 307 28.39 -2.23 -14.70
C ASP A 307 27.63 -1.83 -15.98
N ALA A 308 26.72 -2.69 -16.48
CA ALA A 308 26.00 -2.45 -17.74
C ALA A 308 24.58 -1.90 -17.49
N LEU A 309 24.48 -0.72 -16.88
CA LEU A 309 23.20 0.00 -16.86
C LEU A 309 22.86 0.47 -18.29
N PRO A 310 21.62 0.27 -18.78
CA PRO A 310 21.19 0.85 -20.05
C PRO A 310 21.35 2.38 -20.04
N THR A 311 21.66 2.96 -21.20
CA THR A 311 21.64 4.42 -21.38
C THR A 311 20.29 4.98 -20.91
N ASP A 312 20.29 6.03 -20.09
CA ASP A 312 19.11 6.62 -19.42
C ASP A 312 18.60 5.93 -18.14
N VAL A 313 19.27 4.88 -17.62
CA VAL A 313 18.98 4.34 -16.27
C VAL A 313 20.00 4.87 -15.27
N GLU A 314 19.56 5.73 -14.36
CA GLU A 314 20.39 6.20 -13.25
C GLU A 314 20.51 5.13 -12.16
N PRO A 315 21.64 5.02 -11.43
CA PRO A 315 21.85 3.98 -10.41
C PRO A 315 20.75 3.92 -9.35
N TRP A 316 20.27 5.08 -8.89
CA TRP A 316 19.20 5.18 -7.89
C TRP A 316 17.86 4.57 -8.34
N MET A 317 17.63 4.44 -9.66
CA MET A 317 16.39 3.84 -10.18
C MET A 317 16.34 2.33 -9.95
N ILE A 318 17.48 1.67 -9.76
CA ILE A 318 17.61 0.24 -9.49
C ILE A 318 17.82 -0.03 -8.00
N ASP A 319 18.47 0.89 -7.34
CA ASP A 319 18.82 0.84 -5.92
C ASP A 319 18.60 2.21 -5.30
N THR A 320 17.44 2.39 -4.65
CA THR A 320 17.00 3.72 -4.21
C THR A 320 17.83 4.29 -3.07
N THR A 321 18.72 3.52 -2.44
CA THR A 321 19.67 4.08 -1.46
C THR A 321 20.74 4.94 -2.11
N GLN A 322 20.88 4.90 -3.44
CA GLN A 322 21.79 5.76 -4.19
C GLN A 322 21.15 7.10 -4.59
N TRP A 323 19.93 7.40 -4.10
CA TRP A 323 19.32 8.71 -4.30
C TRP A 323 20.20 9.80 -3.68
N PRO A 324 20.46 10.92 -4.38
CA PRO A 324 21.47 11.91 -3.96
C PRO A 324 21.06 12.79 -2.77
N ARG A 325 19.83 12.68 -2.28
CA ARG A 325 19.32 13.45 -1.12
C ARG A 325 18.76 12.50 -0.06
N ASP A 326 18.28 13.04 1.05
CA ASP A 326 17.64 12.25 2.09
C ASP A 326 16.31 11.61 1.63
N THR A 327 15.79 10.74 2.48
CA THR A 327 14.56 9.97 2.27
C THR A 327 13.33 10.86 2.10
N ASP A 328 13.21 11.96 2.85
CA ASP A 328 12.05 12.84 2.76
C ASP A 328 12.00 13.57 1.42
N HIS A 329 13.14 14.07 0.95
CA HIS A 329 13.26 14.65 -0.38
C HIS A 329 12.92 13.66 -1.49
N TYR A 330 13.30 12.38 -1.31
CA TYR A 330 12.94 11.33 -2.25
C TYR A 330 11.43 11.05 -2.25
N VAL A 331 10.84 10.93 -1.07
CA VAL A 331 9.39 10.72 -0.89
C VAL A 331 8.59 11.86 -1.49
N ASP A 332 8.97 13.12 -1.27
CA ASP A 332 8.28 14.27 -1.82
C ASP A 332 8.36 14.29 -3.36
N ALA A 333 9.50 13.94 -3.93
CA ALA A 333 9.67 13.81 -5.38
C ALA A 333 8.79 12.68 -5.96
N LEU A 334 8.69 11.54 -5.28
CA LEU A 334 7.82 10.44 -5.67
C LEU A 334 6.33 10.77 -5.51
N LEU A 335 5.94 11.43 -4.43
CA LEU A 335 4.57 11.87 -4.21
C LEU A 335 4.14 12.85 -5.29
N TRP A 336 5.01 13.78 -5.67
CA TRP A 336 4.75 14.67 -6.79
C TRP A 336 4.63 13.88 -8.10
N LEU A 337 5.58 12.98 -8.41
CA LEU A 337 5.54 12.16 -9.62
C LEU A 337 4.24 11.36 -9.72
N VAL A 338 3.91 10.58 -8.70
CA VAL A 338 2.70 9.76 -8.68
C VAL A 338 1.44 10.62 -8.65
N GLY A 339 1.48 11.78 -8.00
CA GLY A 339 0.42 12.78 -8.03
C GLY A 339 0.13 13.24 -9.47
N GLU A 340 1.16 13.60 -10.23
CA GLU A 340 1.05 13.96 -11.64
C GLU A 340 0.47 12.81 -12.48
N LEU A 341 0.91 11.57 -12.23
CA LEU A 341 0.36 10.40 -12.91
C LEU A 341 -1.13 10.16 -12.60
N LEU A 342 -1.58 10.51 -11.41
CA LEU A 342 -2.98 10.33 -10.98
C LEU A 342 -3.92 11.46 -11.42
N THR A 343 -3.41 12.56 -11.98
CA THR A 343 -4.22 13.72 -12.42
C THR A 343 -5.25 13.35 -13.50
N ASP A 344 -4.89 12.44 -14.40
CA ASP A 344 -5.75 11.97 -15.48
C ASP A 344 -5.58 10.44 -15.61
N PRO A 345 -6.66 9.64 -15.65
CA PRO A 345 -6.60 8.20 -15.91
C PRO A 345 -5.79 7.80 -17.15
N LYS A 346 -5.74 8.66 -18.17
CA LYS A 346 -4.90 8.49 -19.37
C LYS A 346 -3.42 8.33 -19.04
N HIS A 347 -2.97 8.98 -17.97
CA HIS A 347 -1.59 8.99 -17.52
C HIS A 347 -1.30 7.80 -16.62
N PHE A 348 -2.24 7.41 -15.75
CA PHE A 348 -2.00 6.37 -14.75
C PHE A 348 -2.04 4.95 -15.35
N PHE A 349 -2.96 4.65 -16.26
CA PHE A 349 -3.17 3.29 -16.76
C PHE A 349 -2.33 2.95 -18.00
N ARG A 350 -1.05 3.34 -18.00
CA ARG A 350 -0.08 3.06 -19.09
C ARG A 350 1.32 2.79 -18.55
N SER A 351 2.21 2.29 -19.40
CA SER A 351 3.62 2.08 -19.07
C SER A 351 4.48 3.30 -19.38
N PHE A 352 5.59 3.44 -18.65
CA PHE A 352 6.52 4.56 -18.80
C PHE A 352 7.95 4.05 -18.88
N THR A 353 8.76 4.65 -19.75
CA THR A 353 10.20 4.42 -19.71
C THR A 353 10.82 5.12 -18.50
N VAL A 354 11.96 4.61 -18.01
CA VAL A 354 12.76 5.26 -16.97
C VAL A 354 13.12 6.71 -17.32
N LYS A 355 13.44 6.98 -18.59
CA LYS A 355 13.74 8.31 -19.12
C LYS A 355 12.55 9.25 -18.95
N GLU A 356 11.36 8.78 -19.27
CA GLU A 356 10.15 9.59 -19.18
C GLU A 356 9.77 9.88 -17.72
N LEU A 357 9.86 8.89 -16.83
CA LEU A 357 9.67 9.14 -15.39
C LEU A 357 10.72 10.10 -14.84
N GLY A 358 11.97 9.96 -15.25
CA GLY A 358 13.05 10.89 -14.90
C GLY A 358 12.77 12.32 -15.37
N ARG A 359 12.30 12.48 -16.62
CA ARG A 359 11.89 13.78 -17.18
C ARG A 359 10.75 14.40 -16.39
N ILE A 360 9.68 13.63 -16.12
CA ILE A 360 8.54 14.11 -15.34
C ILE A 360 9.04 14.54 -13.97
N MET A 361 9.69 13.63 -13.22
CA MET A 361 10.16 13.91 -11.87
C MET A 361 11.11 15.12 -11.79
N THR A 362 11.90 15.40 -12.83
CA THR A 362 12.77 16.58 -12.90
C THR A 362 12.00 17.89 -13.11
N ASN A 363 10.81 17.84 -13.73
CA ASN A 363 9.94 19.01 -13.91
C ASN A 363 9.16 19.39 -12.64
N ARG A 364 9.41 18.72 -11.50
CA ARG A 364 8.82 19.10 -10.22
C ARG A 364 9.22 20.53 -9.84
N PRO A 365 8.36 21.28 -9.12
CA PRO A 365 8.71 22.62 -8.65
C PRO A 365 10.02 22.63 -7.86
N ALA A 366 10.92 23.58 -8.15
CA ALA A 366 12.23 23.67 -7.51
C ALA A 366 12.12 23.93 -5.99
N ASP A 367 11.06 24.62 -5.59
CA ASP A 367 10.72 24.93 -4.20
C ASP A 367 10.00 23.78 -3.48
N LEU A 368 9.64 22.67 -4.16
CA LEU A 368 8.87 21.57 -3.55
C LEU A 368 9.52 21.07 -2.26
N ALA A 369 10.84 20.92 -2.27
CA ALA A 369 11.63 20.47 -1.11
C ALA A 369 11.70 21.49 0.03
N GLN A 370 11.39 22.76 -0.25
CA GLN A 370 11.38 23.85 0.74
C GLN A 370 9.97 24.06 1.32
N ARG A 371 8.94 23.51 0.66
CA ARG A 371 7.56 23.60 1.16
C ARG A 371 7.43 22.71 2.39
N PRO A 372 7.06 23.27 3.54
CA PRO A 372 6.90 22.45 4.72
C PRO A 372 5.69 21.52 4.55
N ARG A 373 5.82 20.28 5.03
CA ARG A 373 4.72 19.32 5.10
C ARG A 373 3.62 19.89 5.99
N ALA A 374 2.39 19.90 5.47
CA ALA A 374 1.24 20.45 6.17
C ALA A 374 0.00 19.61 5.85
N HIS A 375 -0.89 19.47 6.85
CA HIS A 375 -2.21 18.89 6.59
C HIS A 375 -3.05 19.90 5.81
N GLU A 376 -3.71 19.43 4.76
CA GLU A 376 -4.53 20.29 3.90
C GLU A 376 -5.99 20.27 4.32
N MET A 377 -6.60 21.46 4.44
CA MET A 377 -8.01 21.61 4.77
C MET A 377 -8.70 22.58 3.81
N GLY A 378 -9.78 22.12 3.18
CA GLY A 378 -10.69 22.99 2.45
C GLY A 378 -11.52 23.83 3.42
N ILE A 379 -11.66 25.13 3.12
CA ILE A 379 -12.45 26.05 3.94
C ILE A 379 -13.20 27.06 3.07
N TYR A 380 -14.38 27.50 3.52
CA TYR A 380 -15.15 28.54 2.83
C TYR A 380 -14.46 29.89 2.92
N LYS A 381 -14.55 30.69 1.85
CA LYS A 381 -13.89 32.01 1.72
C LYS A 381 -14.09 32.91 2.94
N ARG A 382 -15.32 33.01 3.46
CA ARG A 382 -15.62 33.83 4.66
C ARG A 382 -14.79 33.48 5.88
N TYR A 383 -14.42 32.21 6.06
CA TYR A 383 -13.57 31.77 7.17
C TYR A 383 -12.09 31.80 6.78
N PHE A 384 -11.77 31.53 5.51
CA PHE A 384 -10.42 31.69 4.98
C PHE A 384 -9.88 33.10 5.24
N ASP A 385 -10.68 34.12 4.94
CA ASP A 385 -10.28 35.52 5.10
C ASP A 385 -10.00 35.88 6.56
N LEU A 386 -10.80 35.34 7.50
CA LEU A 386 -10.58 35.52 8.94
C LEU A 386 -9.32 34.81 9.45
N ILE A 387 -8.98 33.65 8.89
CA ILE A 387 -7.71 32.96 9.21
C ILE A 387 -6.55 33.77 8.64
N ALA A 388 -6.67 34.21 7.39
CA ALA A 388 -5.63 34.98 6.70
C ALA A 388 -5.37 36.35 7.35
N SER A 389 -6.38 36.98 7.97
CA SER A 389 -6.20 38.21 8.76
C SER A 389 -5.69 37.95 10.19
N GLY A 390 -5.68 36.70 10.65
CA GLY A 390 -5.31 36.31 12.00
C GLY A 390 -6.41 36.53 13.05
N GLU A 391 -7.60 36.97 12.63
CA GLU A 391 -8.75 37.20 13.52
C GLU A 391 -9.37 35.89 14.02
N LYS A 392 -9.38 34.84 13.19
CA LYS A 392 -9.82 33.50 13.56
C LYS A 392 -8.61 32.68 14.02
N THR A 393 -8.57 32.38 15.31
CA THR A 393 -7.47 31.66 15.97
C THR A 393 -7.86 30.26 16.42
N THR A 394 -9.13 29.85 16.24
CA THR A 394 -9.60 28.50 16.55
C THR A 394 -10.42 27.95 15.39
N GLU A 395 -9.95 26.88 14.74
CA GLU A 395 -10.70 26.13 13.74
C GLU A 395 -11.48 24.98 14.39
N ILE A 396 -12.75 24.82 14.03
CA ILE A 396 -13.64 23.82 14.63
C ILE A 396 -14.11 22.81 13.58
N ARG A 397 -14.04 21.53 13.92
CA ARG A 397 -14.40 20.42 13.05
C ARG A 397 -14.97 19.27 13.88
N VAL A 398 -15.66 18.34 13.23
CA VAL A 398 -15.87 17.01 13.82
C VAL A 398 -14.54 16.23 13.91
N ASP A 399 -14.36 15.45 14.97
CA ASP A 399 -13.16 14.65 15.27
C ASP A 399 -13.15 13.35 14.46
N ASP A 400 -13.17 13.50 13.14
CA ASP A 400 -13.03 12.36 12.23
C ASP A 400 -11.61 11.77 12.25
N SER A 401 -11.40 10.65 11.54
CA SER A 401 -10.10 9.99 11.50
C SER A 401 -8.96 10.89 11.03
N SER A 402 -9.24 11.91 10.22
CA SER A 402 -8.20 12.87 9.80
C SER A 402 -7.85 13.85 10.91
N ARG A 403 -8.86 14.31 11.66
CA ARG A 403 -8.67 15.24 12.78
C ARG A 403 -8.05 14.58 14.02
N LYS A 404 -8.31 13.29 14.23
CA LYS A 404 -7.69 12.49 15.30
C LYS A 404 -6.16 12.42 15.23
N ARG A 405 -5.58 12.63 14.05
CA ARG A 405 -4.13 12.54 13.82
C ARG A 405 -3.38 13.86 13.98
N LEU A 406 -4.09 14.97 14.11
CA LEU A 406 -3.46 16.28 14.29
C LEU A 406 -2.74 16.34 15.63
N LYS A 407 -1.57 16.99 15.66
CA LYS A 407 -0.77 17.24 16.85
C LYS A 407 -0.42 18.72 16.99
N GLU A 408 -0.20 19.16 18.22
CA GLU A 408 0.39 20.48 18.45
C GLU A 408 1.75 20.58 17.77
N GLY A 409 2.03 21.74 17.17
CA GLY A 409 3.22 21.98 16.35
C GLY A 409 3.07 21.66 14.87
N ASP A 410 2.10 20.83 14.48
CA ASP A 410 1.82 20.51 13.07
C ASP A 410 1.49 21.78 12.27
N LEU A 411 1.71 21.72 10.96
CA LEU A 411 1.31 22.77 10.05
C LEU A 411 -0.03 22.44 9.39
N LEU A 412 -0.91 23.43 9.30
CA LEU A 412 -2.18 23.37 8.59
C LEU A 412 -2.16 24.34 7.42
N ARG A 413 -2.40 23.81 6.22
CA ARG A 413 -2.57 24.57 4.98
C ARG A 413 -4.05 24.64 4.65
N PHE A 414 -4.67 25.79 4.94
CA PHE A 414 -6.04 26.05 4.54
C PHE A 414 -6.06 26.44 3.07
N LYS A 415 -6.98 25.85 2.30
CA LYS A 415 -7.18 26.13 0.88
C LYS A 415 -8.60 26.61 0.61
N CYS A 416 -8.71 27.68 -0.16
CA CYS A 416 -9.96 28.18 -0.70
C CYS A 416 -9.74 28.56 -2.17
N ARG A 417 -10.23 27.74 -3.09
CA ARG A 417 -9.96 27.89 -4.54
C ARG A 417 -8.45 27.92 -4.80
N ASP A 418 -7.94 28.99 -5.39
CA ASP A 418 -6.52 29.19 -5.73
C ASP A 418 -5.73 29.89 -4.61
N GLU A 419 -6.38 30.20 -3.48
CA GLU A 419 -5.74 30.84 -2.32
C GLU A 419 -5.39 29.79 -1.26
N GLU A 420 -4.25 29.98 -0.61
CA GLU A 420 -3.82 29.18 0.52
C GLU A 420 -3.19 30.03 1.61
N VAL A 421 -3.36 29.58 2.86
CA VAL A 421 -2.70 30.18 4.03
C VAL A 421 -2.14 29.07 4.92
N LEU A 422 -0.93 29.28 5.41
CA LEU A 422 -0.22 28.35 6.27
C LEU A 422 -0.32 28.80 7.73
N THR A 423 -0.72 27.88 8.58
CA THR A 423 -0.84 28.09 10.03
C THR A 423 -0.13 26.97 10.78
N ARG A 424 0.19 27.20 12.04
CA ARG A 424 0.71 26.22 12.98
C ARG A 424 -0.36 25.88 14.00
N ILE A 425 -0.51 24.60 14.32
CA ILE A 425 -1.37 24.15 15.42
C ILE A 425 -0.70 24.53 16.74
N THR A 426 -1.37 25.36 17.53
CA THR A 426 -0.90 25.80 18.84
C THR A 426 -1.52 25.00 19.98
N ARG A 427 -2.72 24.43 19.77
CA ARG A 427 -3.40 23.56 20.73
C ARG A 427 -4.42 22.65 20.07
N ILE A 428 -4.76 21.54 20.72
CA ILE A 428 -5.87 20.67 20.32
C ILE A 428 -6.73 20.32 21.53
N ALA A 429 -8.03 20.66 21.47
CA ALA A 429 -9.03 20.29 22.47
C ALA A 429 -10.16 19.48 21.83
N ARG A 430 -10.65 18.45 22.51
CA ARG A 430 -11.71 17.55 22.02
C ARG A 430 -12.88 17.53 22.99
N TYR A 431 -14.08 17.54 22.42
CA TYR A 431 -15.36 17.65 23.12
C TYR A 431 -16.35 16.62 22.57
N ALA A 432 -17.38 16.29 23.34
CA ALA A 432 -18.43 15.37 22.91
C ALA A 432 -19.30 15.97 21.79
N ASP A 433 -19.61 17.27 21.88
CA ASP A 433 -20.47 17.98 20.93
C ASP A 433 -20.11 19.48 20.81
N PHE A 434 -20.81 20.21 19.93
CA PHE A 434 -20.53 21.63 19.73
C PHE A 434 -20.99 22.51 20.88
N ASP A 435 -21.98 22.07 21.67
CA ASP A 435 -22.50 22.84 22.79
C ASP A 435 -21.46 22.87 23.92
N GLU A 436 -20.92 21.70 24.29
CA GLU A 436 -19.81 21.56 25.26
C GLU A 436 -18.58 22.33 24.82
N MET A 437 -18.24 22.27 23.52
CA MET A 437 -17.11 23.03 22.98
C MET A 437 -17.27 24.54 23.23
N PHE A 438 -18.45 25.12 22.97
CA PHE A 438 -18.68 26.56 23.19
C PHE A 438 -18.83 26.95 24.67
N GLU A 439 -18.90 26.01 25.61
CA GLU A 439 -18.77 26.30 27.05
C GLU A 439 -17.33 26.59 27.43
N HIS A 440 -16.36 26.06 26.68
CA HIS A 440 -14.92 26.14 26.96
C HIS A 440 -14.19 27.07 25.99
N GLU A 441 -14.64 27.16 24.74
CA GLU A 441 -14.01 27.92 23.68
C GLU A 441 -14.65 29.30 23.48
N PRO A 442 -13.86 30.39 23.46
CA PRO A 442 -14.39 31.72 23.17
C PRO A 442 -15.05 31.77 21.78
N VAL A 443 -16.32 32.19 21.73
CA VAL A 443 -17.08 32.34 20.46
C VAL A 443 -16.33 33.23 19.45
N SER A 444 -15.62 34.24 19.94
CA SER A 444 -14.84 35.18 19.14
C SER A 444 -13.57 34.57 18.53
N SER A 445 -12.95 33.54 19.13
CA SER A 445 -11.78 32.88 18.55
C SER A 445 -12.16 32.00 17.35
N VAL A 446 -13.40 31.51 17.33
CA VAL A 446 -13.96 30.69 16.24
C VAL A 446 -14.46 31.55 15.09
N ASN A 447 -15.25 32.58 15.38
CA ASN A 447 -15.66 33.59 14.41
C ASN A 447 -16.04 34.89 15.14
N PRO A 448 -15.21 35.94 15.08
CA PRO A 448 -15.47 37.19 15.80
C PRO A 448 -16.68 37.97 15.27
N THR A 449 -17.20 37.61 14.10
CA THR A 449 -18.28 38.33 13.42
C THR A 449 -19.67 37.70 13.61
N ALA A 450 -19.79 36.59 14.37
CA ALA A 450 -21.05 35.86 14.52
C ALA A 450 -21.35 35.47 15.97
N SER A 451 -22.63 35.50 16.35
CA SER A 451 -23.10 35.05 17.67
C SER A 451 -22.94 33.54 17.87
N ARG A 452 -22.97 33.05 19.12
CA ARG A 452 -22.94 31.60 19.43
C ARG A 452 -24.05 30.85 18.71
N GLU A 453 -25.28 31.37 18.75
CA GLU A 453 -26.45 30.75 18.11
C GLU A 453 -26.28 30.65 16.59
N ASP A 454 -25.78 31.71 15.95
CA ASP A 454 -25.53 31.69 14.50
C ASP A 454 -24.42 30.71 14.14
N GLN A 455 -23.36 30.63 14.94
CA GLN A 455 -22.26 29.69 14.70
C GLN A 455 -22.72 28.23 14.86
N LEU A 456 -23.46 27.91 15.92
CA LEU A 456 -24.06 26.59 16.15
C LEU A 456 -24.98 26.18 15.00
N ARG A 457 -25.84 27.09 14.55
CA ARG A 457 -26.73 26.84 13.40
C ARG A 457 -25.93 26.55 12.13
N ASN A 458 -24.99 27.44 11.79
CA ASN A 458 -24.16 27.29 10.59
C ASN A 458 -23.30 26.02 10.60
N ILE A 459 -22.76 25.62 11.75
CA ILE A 459 -21.90 24.42 11.80
C ILE A 459 -22.72 23.14 11.74
N ARG A 460 -23.92 23.10 12.33
CA ARG A 460 -24.83 21.95 12.23
C ARG A 460 -25.45 21.78 10.84
N GLU A 461 -25.53 22.85 10.04
CA GLU A 461 -25.82 22.74 8.60
C GLU A 461 -24.69 22.03 7.83
N ILE A 462 -23.44 22.15 8.29
CA ILE A 462 -22.28 21.50 7.68
C ILE A 462 -22.10 20.07 8.22
N TYR A 463 -22.31 19.88 9.53
CA TYR A 463 -22.15 18.61 10.25
C TYR A 463 -23.48 18.22 10.91
N PRO A 464 -24.29 17.37 10.26
CA PRO A 464 -25.52 16.86 10.86
C PRO A 464 -25.22 15.96 12.08
N PRO A 465 -26.23 15.60 12.91
CA PRO A 465 -26.04 14.91 14.18
C PRO A 465 -25.19 13.64 14.11
N GLU A 466 -25.30 12.85 13.04
CA GLU A 466 -24.51 11.64 12.84
C GLU A 466 -23.01 11.91 12.62
N ARG A 467 -22.66 13.10 12.14
CA ARG A 467 -21.26 13.57 12.03
C ARG A 467 -20.78 14.18 13.32
N GLU A 468 -21.63 14.95 14.02
CA GLU A 468 -21.33 15.50 15.35
C GLU A 468 -21.06 14.38 16.37
N ALA A 469 -21.74 13.24 16.26
CA ALA A 469 -21.53 12.05 17.08
C ALA A 469 -20.12 11.42 16.97
N LEU A 470 -19.28 11.87 16.02
CA LEU A 470 -17.86 11.50 15.97
C LEU A 470 -17.03 12.21 17.07
N GLY A 471 -17.64 13.17 17.77
CA GLY A 471 -16.97 14.14 18.63
C GLY A 471 -16.61 15.41 17.87
N VAL A 472 -16.22 16.43 18.62
CA VAL A 472 -15.81 17.75 18.11
C VAL A 472 -14.37 18.02 18.50
N VAL A 473 -13.63 18.67 17.60
CA VAL A 473 -12.27 19.14 17.86
C VAL A 473 -12.17 20.65 17.61
N ALA A 474 -11.60 21.35 18.59
CA ALA A 474 -11.17 22.73 18.48
C ALA A 474 -9.64 22.76 18.31
N ILE A 475 -9.20 23.40 17.24
CA ILE A 475 -7.80 23.46 16.82
C ILE A 475 -7.34 24.90 16.95
N GLY A 476 -6.49 25.19 17.92
CA GLY A 476 -5.82 26.49 18.01
C GLY A 476 -4.85 26.64 16.85
N ILE A 477 -4.91 27.77 16.16
CA ILE A 477 -4.10 28.06 14.98
C ILE A 477 -3.45 29.43 15.08
N GLU A 478 -2.22 29.53 14.60
CA GLU A 478 -1.47 30.77 14.47
C GLU A 478 -0.89 30.86 13.05
N LEU A 479 -0.91 32.05 12.45
CA LEU A 479 -0.30 32.27 11.13
C LEU A 479 1.21 32.00 11.19
N VAL A 480 1.70 31.24 10.22
CA VAL A 480 3.15 31.13 10.01
C VAL A 480 3.56 32.34 9.17
N GLY A 481 4.35 33.24 9.76
CA GLY A 481 4.94 34.36 9.02
C GLY A 481 5.72 33.84 7.81
N LEU A 482 5.48 34.44 6.65
CA LEU A 482 6.25 34.20 5.43
C LEU A 482 7.68 34.72 5.55
#